data_AF-A0A067RFD4-F1
#
_entry.id   AF-A0A067RFD4-F1
#
_cell.length_a   1.000
_cell.length_b   1.000
_cell.length_c   1.000
_cell.angle_alpha   90.00
_cell.angle_beta   90.00
_cell.angle_gamma   90.00
#
_symmetry.space_group_name_H-M   'P 1'
#
loop_
_entity.id
_entity.type
_entity.pdbx_description
1 polymer ?
#
loop_
_entity_poly.entity_id
_entity_poly.type
_entity_poly.pdbx_seq_one_letter_code
_entity_poly.pdbx_strand_id
1 'polypeptide(L)'
;MSTQAYYKDRLGFDPAEALNDGSAFDKTQHGYEENLCKFKGLWEFYIESIDERDAIQKKTFTKWVNKHLKKASRHVGDLFEDLRSGHNLISLLEVLSGEHLPRERGRMRFHMLQNVQISLDFLRYRKIKLVNIRAEDIVDGNPKLTLGLIWTIILHFQV
;
A
#
# COMPACT_ATOMS: atom_id res chain seq x y z
N MET A 1 -15.78 0.14 26.40
CA MET A 1 -16.46 0.50 25.14
C MET A 1 -17.35 -0.69 24.78
N SER A 2 -18.64 -0.50 24.50
CA SER A 2 -19.51 -1.60 24.07
C SER A 2 -19.04 -2.11 22.71
N THR A 3 -19.16 -3.43 22.46
CA THR A 3 -18.81 -4.04 21.17
C THR A 3 -19.55 -3.36 20.02
N GLN A 4 -20.79 -2.94 20.23
CA GLN A 4 -21.59 -2.20 19.25
C GLN A 4 -21.02 -0.80 18.95
N ALA A 5 -20.55 -0.08 19.98
CA ALA A 5 -19.92 1.22 19.83
C ALA A 5 -18.58 1.14 19.08
N TYR A 6 -17.83 0.04 19.26
CA TYR A 6 -16.58 -0.21 18.53
C TYR A 6 -16.79 -0.29 17.01
N TYR A 7 -17.82 -1.01 16.55
CA TYR A 7 -18.14 -1.14 15.12
C TYR A 7 -18.60 0.17 14.50
N LYS A 8 -19.48 0.88 15.22
CA LYS A 8 -20.04 2.15 14.74
C LYS A 8 -18.97 3.23 14.62
N ASP A 9 -18.18 3.43 15.68
CA ASP A 9 -17.24 4.56 15.75
C ASP A 9 -15.98 4.32 14.92
N ARG A 10 -15.50 3.07 14.81
CA ARG A 10 -14.21 2.76 14.19
C ARG A 10 -14.31 2.31 12.74
N LEU A 11 -15.45 1.72 12.35
CA LEU A 11 -15.64 1.12 11.04
C LEU A 11 -16.80 1.76 10.26
N GLY A 12 -17.53 2.71 10.85
CA GLY A 12 -18.68 3.37 10.22
C GLY A 12 -19.84 2.42 9.91
N PHE A 13 -19.85 1.25 10.54
CA PHE A 13 -20.84 0.19 10.34
C PHE A 13 -21.67 0.07 11.61
N ASP A 14 -22.98 0.33 11.53
CA ASP A 14 -23.90 0.14 12.65
C ASP A 14 -24.52 -1.27 12.58
N PRO A 15 -24.14 -2.21 13.47
CA PRO A 15 -24.68 -3.57 13.45
C PRO A 15 -26.19 -3.64 13.65
N ALA A 16 -26.83 -2.58 14.17
CA ALA A 16 -28.28 -2.51 14.31
C ALA A 16 -29.01 -2.37 12.96
N GLU A 17 -28.36 -1.81 11.95
CA GLU A 17 -28.93 -1.65 10.60
C GLU A 17 -29.02 -2.97 9.85
N ALA A 18 -28.07 -3.89 10.08
CA ALA A 18 -28.07 -5.24 9.52
C ALA A 18 -29.24 -6.11 10.02
N LEU A 19 -29.94 -5.71 11.09
CA LEU A 19 -31.06 -6.43 11.69
C LEU A 19 -32.38 -6.25 10.94
N ASN A 20 -32.46 -5.26 10.05
CA ASN A 20 -33.69 -4.90 9.37
C ASN A 20 -33.94 -5.72 8.09
N ASP A 21 -32.99 -6.53 7.64
CA ASP A 21 -33.03 -7.21 6.33
C ASP A 21 -33.59 -8.65 6.37
N GLY A 22 -34.40 -8.99 7.38
CA GLY A 22 -35.23 -10.20 7.35
C GLY A 22 -34.51 -11.56 7.41
N SER A 23 -33.21 -11.62 7.74
CA SER A 23 -32.48 -12.89 7.84
C SER A 23 -32.82 -13.68 9.11
N ALA A 24 -32.79 -15.02 9.00
CA ALA A 24 -33.19 -16.00 10.03
C ALA A 24 -32.15 -16.20 11.15
N PHE A 25 -31.64 -15.11 11.72
CA PHE A 25 -30.76 -15.17 12.90
C PHE A 25 -31.56 -15.07 14.21
N ASP A 26 -31.12 -15.79 15.24
CA ASP A 26 -31.73 -15.75 16.58
C ASP A 26 -31.70 -14.32 17.13
N LYS A 27 -32.89 -13.77 17.40
CA LYS A 27 -33.14 -12.38 17.80
C LYS A 27 -33.11 -12.18 19.32
N THR A 28 -32.71 -13.18 20.10
CA THR A 28 -32.52 -13.01 21.55
C THR A 28 -31.27 -12.16 21.83
N GLN A 29 -31.26 -11.42 22.95
CA GLN A 29 -30.09 -10.63 23.38
C GLN A 29 -28.80 -11.46 23.44
N HIS A 30 -28.91 -12.71 23.89
CA HIS A 30 -27.81 -13.67 23.90
C HIS A 30 -27.38 -14.08 22.48
N GLY A 31 -28.32 -14.36 21.58
CA GLY A 31 -28.05 -14.63 20.17
C GLY A 31 -27.34 -13.48 19.47
N TYR A 32 -27.69 -12.22 19.76
CA TYR A 32 -26.97 -11.05 19.22
C TYR A 32 -25.51 -11.00 19.64
N GLU A 33 -25.21 -11.22 20.93
CA GLU A 33 -23.84 -11.21 21.44
C GLU A 33 -23.00 -12.35 20.83
N GLU A 34 -23.58 -13.53 20.67
CA GLU A 34 -22.93 -14.68 20.04
C GLU A 34 -22.63 -14.43 18.54
N ASN A 35 -23.61 -13.89 17.80
CA ASN A 35 -23.45 -13.57 16.38
C ASN A 35 -22.43 -12.45 16.15
N LEU A 36 -22.42 -11.43 17.03
CA LEU A 36 -21.45 -10.34 16.98
C LEU A 36 -20.03 -10.84 17.29
N CYS A 37 -19.87 -11.77 18.24
CA CYS A 37 -18.59 -12.41 18.54
C CYS A 37 -18.06 -13.25 17.36
N LYS A 38 -18.94 -14.02 16.70
CA LYS A 38 -18.59 -14.78 15.48
C LYS A 38 -18.17 -13.86 14.33
N PHE A 39 -18.93 -12.80 14.07
CA PHE A 39 -18.59 -11.81 13.05
C PHE A 39 -17.28 -11.08 13.38
N LYS A 40 -17.08 -10.74 14.66
CA LYS A 40 -15.82 -10.16 15.16
C LYS A 40 -14.63 -11.05 14.87
N GLY A 41 -14.70 -12.33 15.24
CA GLY A 41 -13.62 -13.28 15.00
C GLY A 41 -13.32 -13.47 13.51
N LEU A 42 -14.36 -13.57 12.67
CA LEU A 42 -14.19 -13.67 11.22
C LEU A 42 -13.54 -12.42 10.62
N TRP A 43 -13.93 -11.23 11.09
CA TRP A 43 -13.38 -9.97 10.62
C TRP A 43 -11.94 -9.76 11.08
N GLU A 44 -11.62 -10.09 12.34
CA GLU A 44 -10.26 -10.07 12.87
C GLU A 44 -9.35 -11.04 12.10
N PHE A 45 -9.82 -12.27 11.86
CA PHE A 45 -9.10 -13.24 11.04
C PHE A 45 -8.92 -12.76 9.59
N TYR A 46 -9.95 -12.16 8.99
CA TYR A 46 -9.86 -11.60 7.63
C TYR A 46 -8.83 -10.47 7.55
N ILE A 47 -8.84 -9.54 8.50
CA ILE A 47 -7.84 -8.47 8.61
C ILE A 47 -6.44 -9.06 8.78
N GLU A 48 -6.25 -9.98 9.72
CA GLU A 48 -4.95 -10.61 9.96
C GLU A 48 -4.43 -11.34 8.72
N SER A 49 -5.31 -12.01 7.98
CA SER A 49 -4.97 -12.68 6.72
C SER A 49 -4.60 -11.70 5.60
N ILE A 50 -5.20 -10.51 5.56
CA ILE A 50 -4.84 -9.45 4.61
C ILE A 50 -3.49 -8.88 4.99
N ASP A 51 -3.27 -8.57 6.26
CA ASP A 51 -2.02 -8.02 6.78
C ASP A 51 -0.86 -9.00 6.52
N GLU A 52 -1.09 -10.30 6.66
CA GLU A 52 -0.09 -11.33 6.34
C GLU A 52 0.24 -11.35 4.83
N ARG A 53 -0.77 -11.31 3.96
CA ARG A 53 -0.57 -11.27 2.51
C ARG A 53 0.17 -10.01 2.06
N ASP A 54 -0.20 -8.85 2.61
CA ASP A 54 0.43 -7.57 2.32
C ASP A 54 1.88 -7.53 2.86
N ALA A 55 2.15 -8.15 4.01
CA ALA A 55 3.50 -8.29 4.55
C ALA A 55 4.38 -9.18 3.65
N ILE A 56 3.85 -10.31 3.16
CA ILE A 56 4.54 -11.18 2.22
C ILE A 56 4.81 -10.45 0.90
N GLN A 57 3.82 -9.71 0.39
CA GLN A 57 3.97 -8.90 -0.82
C GLN A 57 5.05 -7.84 -0.65
N LYS A 58 5.00 -7.05 0.44
CA LYS A 58 6.03 -6.06 0.79
C LYS A 58 7.41 -6.70 0.82
N LYS A 59 7.58 -7.81 1.54
CA LYS A 59 8.86 -8.53 1.63
C LYS A 59 9.38 -8.98 0.27
N THR A 60 8.50 -9.47 -0.58
CA THR A 60 8.84 -9.95 -1.93
C THR A 60 9.29 -8.79 -2.81
N PHE A 61 8.54 -7.68 -2.80
CA PHE A 61 8.89 -6.47 -3.55
C PHE A 61 10.17 -5.83 -3.03
N THR A 62 10.38 -5.76 -1.71
CA THR A 62 11.64 -5.27 -1.13
C THR A 62 12.84 -6.10 -1.59
N LYS A 63 12.73 -7.43 -1.62
CA LYS A 63 13.81 -8.29 -2.15
C LYS A 63 14.08 -8.02 -3.63
N TRP A 64 13.00 -7.89 -4.41
CA TRP A 64 13.12 -7.60 -5.84
C TRP A 64 13.80 -6.25 -6.09
N VAL A 65 13.33 -5.19 -5.43
CA VAL A 65 13.94 -3.84 -5.51
C VAL A 65 15.41 -3.90 -5.13
N ASN A 66 15.77 -4.57 -4.03
CA ASN A 66 17.16 -4.69 -3.58
C ASN A 66 18.06 -5.49 -4.54
N LYS A 67 17.52 -6.50 -5.24
CA LYS A 67 18.26 -7.24 -6.28
C LYS A 67 18.78 -6.29 -7.37
N HIS A 68 17.98 -5.29 -7.74
CA HIS A 68 18.36 -4.29 -8.73
C HIS A 68 19.19 -3.16 -8.14
N LEU A 69 18.78 -2.60 -6.99
CA LEU A 69 19.47 -1.48 -6.34
C LEU A 69 20.91 -1.81 -5.89
N LYS A 70 21.22 -3.09 -5.66
CA LYS A 70 22.60 -3.53 -5.40
C LYS A 70 23.56 -3.11 -6.52
N LYS A 71 23.11 -3.05 -7.78
CA LYS A 71 23.92 -2.60 -8.93
C LYS A 71 24.27 -1.11 -8.88
N ALA A 72 23.49 -0.32 -8.14
CA ALA A 72 23.72 1.10 -7.89
C ALA A 72 24.27 1.37 -6.48
N SER A 73 24.71 0.34 -5.74
CA SER A 73 25.18 0.44 -4.35
C SER A 73 24.15 1.07 -3.40
N ARG A 74 22.86 0.77 -3.60
CA ARG A 74 21.75 1.25 -2.76
C ARG A 74 20.99 0.09 -2.13
N HIS A 75 20.30 0.39 -1.03
CA HIS A 75 19.52 -0.59 -0.28
C HIS A 75 18.22 0.04 0.25
N VAL A 76 17.19 -0.78 0.39
CA VAL A 76 15.90 -0.47 0.98
C VAL A 76 15.63 -1.47 2.11
N GLY A 77 15.50 -0.96 3.33
CA GLY A 77 15.07 -1.72 4.50
C GLY A 77 13.55 -1.72 4.65
N ASP A 78 12.94 -0.53 4.63
CA ASP A 78 11.49 -0.37 4.60
C ASP A 78 11.04 0.27 3.29
N LEU A 79 10.27 -0.49 2.51
CA LEU A 79 9.74 -0.05 1.23
C LEU A 79 8.90 1.23 1.31
N PHE A 80 8.15 1.43 2.40
CA PHE A 80 7.23 2.55 2.55
C PHE A 80 7.92 3.82 3.03
N GLU A 81 9.11 3.71 3.63
CA GLU A 81 9.92 4.84 4.09
C GLU A 81 11.02 5.21 3.09
N ASP A 82 11.77 4.21 2.63
CA ASP A 82 13.00 4.45 1.87
C ASP A 82 12.73 4.86 0.40
N LEU A 83 11.50 4.70 -0.09
CA LEU A 83 11.09 5.18 -1.42
C LEU A 83 10.61 6.63 -1.41
N ARG A 84 10.25 7.19 -0.25
CA ARG A 84 9.60 8.51 -0.11
C ARG A 84 10.43 9.66 -0.66
N SER A 85 11.77 9.56 -0.56
CA SER A 85 12.68 10.58 -1.09
C SER A 85 12.73 10.63 -2.62
N GLY A 86 12.22 9.61 -3.31
CA GLY A 86 12.31 9.43 -4.77
C GLY A 86 13.68 8.96 -5.26
N HIS A 87 14.77 9.12 -4.50
CA HIS A 87 16.11 8.77 -4.99
C HIS A 87 16.28 7.27 -5.30
N ASN A 88 15.70 6.39 -4.48
CA ASN A 88 15.72 4.95 -4.70
C ASN A 88 14.87 4.55 -5.90
N LEU A 89 13.73 5.22 -6.14
CA LEU A 89 12.91 5.01 -7.34
C LEU A 89 13.67 5.40 -8.61
N ILE A 90 14.30 6.57 -8.62
CA ILE A 90 15.11 7.02 -9.76
C ILE A 90 16.23 5.99 -10.03
N SER A 91 17.00 5.60 -9.01
CA SER A 91 18.08 4.62 -9.18
C SER A 91 17.58 3.26 -9.67
N LEU A 92 16.40 2.83 -9.20
CA LEU A 92 15.79 1.59 -9.68
C LEU A 92 15.47 1.69 -11.17
N LEU A 93 14.84 2.78 -11.61
CA LEU A 93 14.48 3.00 -13.01
C LEU A 93 15.72 3.13 -13.91
N GLU A 94 16.77 3.80 -13.46
CA GLU A 94 18.04 3.88 -14.19
C GLU A 94 18.66 2.49 -14.36
N VAL A 95 18.68 1.66 -13.32
CA VAL A 95 19.21 0.29 -13.38
C VAL A 95 18.38 -0.61 -14.31
N LEU A 96 17.05 -0.44 -14.34
CA LEU A 96 16.15 -1.25 -15.16
C LEU A 96 16.18 -0.84 -16.63
N SER A 97 16.24 0.46 -16.91
CA SER A 97 16.17 1.00 -18.27
C SER A 97 17.54 1.21 -18.93
N GLY A 98 18.60 1.36 -18.14
CA GLY A 98 19.93 1.76 -18.62
C GLY A 98 20.04 3.25 -18.96
N GLU A 99 19.00 4.05 -18.70
CA GLU A 99 19.00 5.50 -18.95
C GLU A 99 19.29 6.29 -17.68
N HIS A 100 19.88 7.48 -17.83
CA HIS A 100 20.16 8.37 -16.72
C HIS A 100 19.01 9.37 -16.54
N LEU A 101 18.54 9.55 -15.30
CA LEU A 101 17.41 10.42 -14.97
C LEU A 101 17.88 11.64 -14.17
N PRO A 102 17.20 12.80 -14.29
CA PRO A 102 17.51 13.97 -13.48
C PRO A 102 17.19 13.72 -12.00
N ARG A 103 17.86 14.47 -11.10
CA ARG A 103 17.70 14.36 -9.65
C ARG A 103 17.73 15.73 -9.02
N GLU A 104 16.67 16.07 -8.30
CA GLU A 104 16.67 17.25 -7.45
C GLU A 104 17.48 17.01 -6.19
N ARG A 105 18.27 18.02 -5.82
CA ARG A 105 19.11 18.00 -4.62
C ARG A 105 18.37 18.73 -3.49
N GLY A 106 18.28 18.09 -2.34
CA GLY A 106 17.71 18.71 -1.15
C GLY A 106 16.98 17.70 -0.28
N ARG A 107 16.59 18.13 0.92
CA ARG A 107 15.92 17.27 1.92
C ARG A 107 14.50 17.73 2.27
N MET A 108 14.06 18.89 1.79
CA MET A 108 12.69 19.35 2.01
C MET A 108 11.69 18.51 1.20
N ARG A 109 10.45 18.42 1.69
CA ARG A 109 9.35 17.68 1.03
C ARG A 109 9.16 18.06 -0.43
N PHE A 110 9.35 19.34 -0.79
CA PHE A 110 9.33 19.81 -2.17
C PHE A 110 10.30 19.04 -3.09
N HIS A 111 11.54 18.81 -2.66
CA HIS A 111 12.53 18.06 -3.45
C HIS A 111 12.16 16.58 -3.54
N MET A 112 11.58 16.00 -2.49
CA MET A 112 11.09 14.62 -2.50
C MET A 112 9.97 14.45 -3.52
N LEU A 113 8.99 15.37 -3.52
CA LEU A 113 7.89 15.40 -4.49
C LEU A 113 8.44 15.48 -5.91
N GLN A 114 9.41 16.37 -6.16
CA GLN A 114 9.99 16.50 -7.50
C GLN A 114 10.75 15.24 -7.93
N ASN A 115 11.53 14.61 -7.05
CA ASN A 115 12.23 13.35 -7.35
C ASN A 115 11.29 12.18 -7.63
N VAL A 116 10.19 12.07 -6.86
CA VAL A 116 9.14 11.08 -7.14
C VAL A 116 8.47 11.42 -8.47
N GLN A 117 8.13 12.69 -8.71
CA GLN A 117 7.47 13.13 -9.93
C GLN A 117 8.28 12.80 -11.19
N ILE A 118 9.60 13.02 -11.16
CA ILE A 118 10.53 12.59 -12.23
C ILE A 118 10.39 11.09 -12.53
N SER A 119 10.29 10.26 -11.48
CA SER A 119 10.12 8.81 -11.64
C SER A 119 8.79 8.47 -12.31
N LEU A 120 7.69 9.12 -11.89
CA LEU A 120 6.36 8.89 -12.45
C LEU A 120 6.27 9.37 -13.90
N ASP A 121 6.88 10.50 -14.23
CA ASP A 121 6.89 11.05 -15.59
C ASP A 121 7.72 10.20 -16.54
N PHE A 122 8.83 9.64 -16.07
CA PHE A 122 9.59 8.65 -16.83
C PHE A 122 8.72 7.43 -17.21
N LEU A 123 7.95 6.89 -16.26
CA LEU A 123 7.04 5.77 -16.52
C LEU A 123 5.96 6.15 -17.54
N ARG A 124 5.37 7.35 -17.43
CA ARG A 124 4.38 7.86 -18.39
C ARG A 124 4.98 8.08 -19.78
N TYR A 125 6.20 8.58 -19.86
CA TYR A 125 6.94 8.74 -21.10
C TYR A 125 7.14 7.39 -21.81
N ARG A 126 7.43 6.33 -21.04
CA ARG A 126 7.48 4.92 -21.49
C ARG A 126 6.12 4.29 -21.79
N LYS A 127 5.03 5.08 -21.79
CA LYS A 127 3.64 4.65 -22.05
C LYS A 127 3.08 3.68 -21.01
N ILE A 128 3.64 3.68 -19.80
CA ILE A 128 3.12 2.89 -18.68
C ILE A 128 1.99 3.68 -18.00
N LYS A 129 0.83 3.03 -17.85
CA LYS A 129 -0.35 3.65 -17.23
C LYS A 129 -0.24 3.60 -15.71
N LEU A 130 -0.19 4.78 -15.10
CA LEU A 130 -0.27 4.95 -13.64
C LEU A 130 -1.70 5.37 -13.27
N VAL A 131 -2.51 4.42 -12.82
CA VAL A 131 -3.90 4.71 -12.43
C VAL A 131 -3.93 5.13 -10.97
N ASN A 132 -4.33 6.38 -10.71
CA ASN A 132 -4.55 6.90 -9.37
C ASN A 132 -3.30 6.85 -8.44
N ILE A 133 -2.12 7.05 -9.02
CA ILE A 133 -0.87 7.19 -8.25
C ILE A 133 -0.30 8.58 -8.50
N ARG A 134 -0.16 9.36 -7.44
CA ARG A 134 0.46 10.69 -7.46
C ARG A 134 1.77 10.70 -6.67
N ALA A 135 2.54 11.77 -6.83
CA ALA A 135 3.82 11.90 -6.14
C ALA A 135 3.62 12.04 -4.62
N GLU A 136 2.58 12.76 -4.19
CA GLU A 136 2.24 12.96 -2.78
C GLU A 136 2.00 11.63 -2.06
N ASP A 137 1.30 10.70 -2.71
CA ASP A 137 0.99 9.38 -2.14
C ASP A 137 2.25 8.60 -1.77
N ILE A 138 3.29 8.70 -2.61
CA ILE A 138 4.55 8.01 -2.40
C ILE A 138 5.41 8.76 -1.37
N VAL A 139 5.45 10.10 -1.43
CA VAL A 139 6.21 10.92 -0.46
C VAL A 139 5.61 10.82 0.94
N ASP A 140 4.30 10.67 1.05
CA ASP A 140 3.61 10.52 2.33
C ASP A 140 3.61 9.05 2.83
N GLY A 141 4.13 8.12 2.01
CA GLY A 141 4.37 6.72 2.40
C GLY A 141 3.13 5.84 2.36
N ASN A 142 2.14 6.12 1.50
CA ASN A 142 0.92 5.32 1.38
C ASN A 142 1.28 3.87 0.98
N PRO A 143 1.06 2.86 1.84
CA PRO A 143 1.52 1.49 1.60
C PRO A 143 0.91 0.89 0.33
N LYS A 144 -0.41 1.03 0.16
CA LYS A 144 -1.15 0.44 -0.97
C LYS A 144 -0.70 1.02 -2.31
N LEU A 145 -0.56 2.34 -2.39
CA LEU A 145 -0.14 3.01 -3.62
C LEU A 145 1.36 2.79 -3.92
N THR A 146 2.19 2.66 -2.87
CA THR A 146 3.60 2.29 -3.02
C THR A 146 3.77 0.87 -3.56
N LEU A 147 3.02 -0.11 -3.03
CA LEU A 147 2.99 -1.48 -3.55
C LEU A 147 2.48 -1.51 -5.00
N GLY A 148 1.42 -0.76 -5.30
CA GLY A 148 0.87 -0.64 -6.65
C GLY A 148 1.87 -0.06 -7.67
N LEU A 149 2.65 0.93 -7.26
CA LEU A 149 3.71 1.50 -8.09
C LEU A 149 4.81 0.48 -8.38
N ILE A 150 5.34 -0.18 -7.35
CA ILE A 150 6.39 -1.19 -7.52
C ILE A 150 5.90 -2.38 -8.35
N TRP A 151 4.67 -2.83 -8.13
CA TRP A 151 4.04 -3.86 -8.96
C TRP A 151 4.00 -3.46 -10.44
N THR A 152 3.61 -2.23 -10.74
CA THR A 152 3.54 -1.71 -12.10
C THR A 152 4.92 -1.67 -12.76
N ILE A 153 5.97 -1.29 -12.02
CA ILE A 153 7.36 -1.32 -12.50
C ILE A 153 7.80 -2.76 -12.78
N ILE A 154 7.53 -3.70 -11.86
CA ILE A 154 7.86 -5.12 -12.04
C ILE A 154 7.20 -5.68 -13.30
N LEU A 155 5.89 -5.44 -13.46
CA LEU A 155 5.11 -5.94 -14.59
C LEU A 155 5.66 -5.46 -15.93
N HIS A 156 6.23 -4.26 -16.00
CA HIS A 156 6.74 -3.72 -17.26
C HIS A 156 8.18 -4.16 -17.59
N PHE A 157 9.04 -4.30 -16.58
CA PHE A 157 10.48 -4.52 -16.80
C PHE A 157 10.94 -5.97 -16.63
N GLN A 158 10.10 -6.84 -16.06
CA GLN A 158 10.48 -8.25 -15.84
C GLN A 158 9.54 -9.26 -16.52
N VAL A 159 8.31 -8.89 -16.85
CA VAL A 159 7.35 -9.75 -17.55
C VAL A 159 7.27 -9.32 -19.01
#